data_AF-A0A924L079-F1
#
_entry.id   AF-A0A924L079-F1
#
_cell.length_a   1.000
_cell.length_b   1.000
_cell.length_c   1.000
_cell.angle_alpha   90.00
_cell.angle_beta   90.00
_cell.angle_gamma   90.00
#
_symmetry.space_group_name_H-M   'P 1'
#
loop_
_entity.id
_entity.type
_entity.pdbx_description
1 polymer ?
#
loop_
_entity_poly.entity_id
_entity_poly.type
_entity_poly.pdbx_seq_one_letter_code
_entity_poly.pdbx_strand_id
1 'polypeptide(L)'
;MKTLQKITLAIALITLFASCQSAKQILSKSDSRTEIITAIANDSDMSKEMMEAMMNSKNGKMMMQGNDKMKMMMKDNPGMMQNMMSNMMEVAKSDTSMMSSMCKSMMGNQQMMDMMQKMNGKNTDMKKMDKKTENKDETKSHH
;
A
#
# COMPACT_ATOMS: atom_id res chain seq x y z
N MET A 1 54.54 -3.01 36.07
CA MET A 1 53.08 -3.18 36.26
C MET A 1 52.29 -1.88 36.10
N LYS A 2 52.62 -0.78 36.80
CA LYS A 2 51.86 0.48 36.76
C LYS A 2 51.72 1.11 35.36
N THR A 3 52.73 0.99 34.51
CA THR A 3 52.73 1.56 33.15
C THR A 3 51.81 0.79 32.18
N LEU A 4 51.88 -0.55 32.22
CA LEU A 4 50.98 -1.41 31.44
C LEU A 4 49.52 -1.21 31.84
N GLN A 5 49.25 -1.10 33.14
CA GLN A 5 47.90 -0.87 33.66
C GLN A 5 47.30 0.46 33.17
N LYS A 6 48.11 1.52 33.08
CA LYS A 6 47.70 2.82 32.52
C LYS A 6 47.42 2.75 31.02
N ILE A 7 48.23 2.00 30.27
CA ILE A 7 48.03 1.80 28.82
C ILE A 7 46.74 1.02 28.57
N THR A 8 46.50 -0.07 29.31
CA THR A 8 45.26 -0.84 29.21
C THR A 8 44.02 0.00 29.56
N LEU A 9 44.11 0.85 30.59
CA LEU A 9 43.02 1.76 30.97
C LEU A 9 42.73 2.80 29.88
N ALA A 10 43.79 3.35 29.26
CA ALA A 10 43.65 4.32 28.17
C ALA A 10 43.01 3.70 26.92
N ILE A 11 43.40 2.47 26.56
CA ILE A 11 42.80 1.73 25.44
C ILE A 11 41.32 1.45 25.71
N ALA A 12 40.99 0.98 26.92
CA ALA A 12 39.61 0.71 27.32
C ALA A 12 38.73 1.98 27.26
N LEU A 13 39.26 3.12 27.71
CA LEU A 13 38.59 4.41 27.61
C LEU A 13 38.35 4.83 26.16
N ILE A 14 39.35 4.70 25.27
CA ILE A 14 39.20 5.06 23.85
C ILE A 14 38.12 4.21 23.16
N THR A 15 38.05 2.90 23.45
CA THR A 15 36.97 2.04 22.94
C THR A 15 35.59 2.43 23.49
N LEU A 16 35.52 2.87 24.74
CA LEU A 16 34.28 3.35 25.37
C LEU A 16 33.81 4.69 24.77
N PHE A 17 34.73 5.55 24.33
CA PHE A 17 34.38 6.78 23.63
C PHE A 17 33.98 6.55 22.17
N ALA A 18 34.49 5.50 21.52
CA ALA A 18 34.03 5.12 20.18
C ALA A 18 32.55 4.68 20.17
N SER A 19 32.04 4.09 21.25
CA SER A 19 30.61 3.80 21.43
C SER A 19 29.74 5.04 21.68
N CYS A 20 30.33 6.21 21.90
CA CYS A 20 29.61 7.48 22.12
C CYS A 20 29.55 8.36 20.86
N GLN A 21 29.61 7.77 19.66
CA GLN A 21 29.35 8.51 18.44
C GLN A 21 27.90 9.01 18.46
N SER A 22 27.73 10.33 18.40
CA SER A 22 26.40 10.93 18.35
C SER A 22 25.64 10.40 17.14
N ALA A 23 24.31 10.24 17.26
CA ALA A 23 23.47 9.79 16.15
C ALA A 23 23.70 10.61 14.86
N LYS A 24 24.00 11.91 14.98
CA LYS A 24 24.33 12.80 13.84
C LYS A 24 25.62 12.39 13.11
N GLN A 25 26.63 11.92 13.84
CA GLN A 25 27.90 11.46 13.26
C GLN A 25 27.79 10.08 12.60
N ILE A 26 26.90 9.23 13.12
CA ILE A 26 26.59 7.95 12.47
C ILE A 26 25.79 8.20 11.18
N LEU A 27 24.79 9.09 11.24
CA LEU A 27 23.94 9.42 10.10
C LEU A 27 24.67 10.21 9.00
N SER A 28 25.81 10.86 9.30
CA SER A 28 26.59 11.56 8.27
C SER A 28 27.32 10.61 7.32
N LYS A 29 27.54 9.35 7.71
CA LYS A 29 28.13 8.31 6.86
C LYS A 29 27.06 7.65 5.99
N SER A 30 27.30 7.55 4.68
CA SER A 30 26.34 6.97 3.71
C SER A 30 26.02 5.52 4.02
N ASP A 31 27.06 4.74 4.30
CA ASP A 31 26.96 3.28 4.43
C ASP A 31 26.19 2.93 5.70
N SER A 32 26.56 3.55 6.82
CA SER A 32 25.83 3.42 8.09
C SER A 32 24.37 3.84 7.97
N ARG A 33 24.08 4.92 7.23
CA ARG A 33 22.69 5.35 7.00
C ARG A 33 21.89 4.32 6.21
N THR A 34 22.51 3.73 5.19
CA THR A 34 21.89 2.71 4.35
C THR A 34 21.59 1.46 5.17
N GLU A 35 22.57 0.98 5.93
CA GLU A 35 22.39 -0.18 6.83
C GLU A 35 21.28 0.04 7.85
N ILE A 36 21.24 1.22 8.48
CA ILE A 36 20.16 1.57 9.44
C ILE A 36 18.80 1.57 8.75
N ILE A 37 18.68 2.20 7.58
CA ILE A 37 17.41 2.25 6.83
C ILE A 37 16.98 0.83 6.42
N THR A 38 17.92 0.01 5.95
CA THR A 38 17.65 -1.39 5.59
C THR A 38 17.26 -2.22 6.80
N ALA A 39 17.90 -2.04 7.95
CA ALA A 39 17.52 -2.74 9.18
C ALA A 39 16.09 -2.37 9.61
N ILE A 40 15.75 -1.07 9.61
CA ILE A 40 14.38 -0.60 9.89
C ILE A 40 13.39 -1.23 8.92
N ALA A 41 13.67 -1.20 7.62
CA ALA A 41 12.76 -1.72 6.58
C ALA A 41 12.54 -3.25 6.65
N ASN A 42 13.47 -4.00 7.23
CA ASN A 42 13.35 -5.45 7.40
C ASN A 42 12.81 -5.86 8.77
N ASP A 43 12.58 -4.91 9.68
CA ASP A 43 11.95 -5.14 10.98
C ASP A 43 10.53 -4.55 10.98
N SER A 44 9.53 -5.39 11.23
CA SER A 44 8.13 -4.98 11.11
C SER A 44 7.69 -3.94 12.13
N ASP A 45 8.25 -3.97 13.34
CA ASP A 45 7.83 -3.06 14.41
C ASP A 45 8.55 -1.72 14.27
N MET A 46 9.85 -1.74 13.97
CA MET A 46 10.59 -0.52 13.63
C MET A 46 10.03 0.16 12.37
N SER A 47 9.64 -0.63 11.37
CA SER A 47 8.98 -0.08 10.17
C SER A 47 7.67 0.64 10.49
N LYS A 48 6.83 0.08 11.37
CA LYS A 48 5.59 0.73 11.83
C LYS A 48 5.89 2.03 12.57
N GLU A 49 6.81 2.01 13.53
CA GLU A 49 7.21 3.20 14.29
C GLU A 49 7.80 4.29 13.39
N MET A 50 8.66 3.92 12.43
CA MET A 50 9.23 4.83 11.44
C MET A 50 8.14 5.45 10.56
N MET A 51 7.15 4.66 10.13
CA MET A 51 6.01 5.13 9.35
C MET A 51 5.15 6.12 10.15
N GLU A 52 4.86 5.80 11.41
CA GLU A 52 4.11 6.68 12.31
C GLU A 52 4.86 8.00 12.57
N ALA A 53 6.16 7.92 12.88
CA ALA A 53 7.01 9.10 13.07
C ALA A 53 7.04 9.97 11.80
N MET A 54 7.13 9.35 10.63
CA MET A 54 7.09 10.06 9.35
C MET A 54 5.75 10.79 9.17
N MET A 55 4.62 10.12 9.37
CA MET A 55 3.27 10.70 9.26
C MET A 55 3.06 11.88 10.22
N ASN A 56 3.66 11.83 11.41
CA ASN A 56 3.53 12.88 12.41
C ASN A 56 4.51 14.05 12.18
N SER A 57 5.60 13.83 11.45
CA SER A 57 6.60 14.86 11.15
C SER A 57 6.14 15.91 10.14
N LYS A 58 6.68 17.13 10.22
CA LYS A 58 6.42 18.20 9.24
C LYS A 58 6.80 17.78 7.81
N ASN A 59 7.96 17.12 7.66
CA ASN A 59 8.47 16.70 6.35
C ASN A 59 7.60 15.59 5.74
N GLY A 60 7.18 14.60 6.54
CA GLY A 60 6.27 13.56 6.07
C GLY A 60 4.90 14.12 5.71
N LYS A 61 4.34 15.06 6.50
CA LYS A 61 3.10 15.77 6.14
C LYS A 61 3.22 16.49 4.80
N MET A 62 4.33 17.21 4.56
CA MET A 62 4.56 17.86 3.25
C MET A 62 4.70 16.86 2.10
N MET A 63 5.32 15.69 2.33
CA MET A 63 5.38 14.63 1.31
C MET A 63 3.98 14.09 0.97
N MET A 64 3.09 13.97 1.95
CA MET A 64 1.72 13.48 1.76
C MET A 64 0.76 14.53 1.19
N GLN A 65 1.01 15.83 1.43
CA GLN A 65 0.16 16.93 0.96
C GLN A 65 0.36 17.29 -0.53
N GLY A 66 1.36 16.71 -1.21
CA GLY A 66 1.53 16.90 -2.64
C GLY A 66 0.47 16.15 -3.43
N ASN A 67 -0.62 16.83 -3.82
CA ASN A 67 -1.73 16.27 -4.61
C ASN A 67 -1.24 15.43 -5.80
N ASP A 68 -0.22 15.89 -6.51
CA ASP A 68 0.29 15.21 -7.71
C ASP A 68 1.05 13.93 -7.41
N LYS A 69 1.87 13.92 -6.34
CA LYS A 69 2.65 12.73 -5.95
C LYS A 69 1.75 11.65 -5.34
N MET A 70 0.77 12.04 -4.53
CA MET A 70 -0.19 11.09 -3.98
C MET A 70 -1.07 10.49 -5.10
N LYS A 71 -1.50 11.31 -6.07
CA LYS A 71 -2.21 10.84 -7.26
C LYS A 71 -1.36 9.89 -8.11
N MET A 72 -0.07 10.17 -8.27
CA MET A 72 0.86 9.32 -9.01
C MET A 72 1.05 7.95 -8.33
N MET A 73 1.28 7.93 -7.01
CA MET A 73 1.39 6.67 -6.25
C MET A 73 0.11 5.82 -6.34
N MET A 74 -1.08 6.45 -6.31
CA MET A 74 -2.35 5.75 -6.47
C MET A 74 -2.57 5.22 -7.89
N LYS A 75 -2.13 5.95 -8.92
CA LYS A 75 -2.26 5.54 -10.32
C LYS A 75 -1.32 4.38 -10.65
N ASP A 76 -0.10 4.41 -10.13
CA ASP A 76 0.94 3.44 -10.45
C ASP A 76 0.80 2.14 -9.63
N ASN A 77 -0.01 2.15 -8.56
CA ASN A 77 -0.29 0.98 -7.75
C ASN A 77 -1.81 0.73 -7.60
N PRO A 78 -2.47 0.13 -8.61
CA PRO A 78 -3.91 -0.16 -8.57
C PRO A 78 -4.30 -1.07 -7.41
N GLY A 79 -3.40 -1.95 -6.94
CA GLY A 79 -3.64 -2.81 -5.77
C GLY A 79 -3.80 -2.02 -4.46
N MET A 80 -3.08 -0.90 -4.31
CA MET A 80 -3.26 -0.01 -3.16
C MET A 80 -4.63 0.67 -3.18
N MET A 81 -5.06 1.16 -4.36
CA MET A 81 -6.39 1.76 -4.52
C MET A 81 -7.50 0.75 -4.22
N GLN A 82 -7.36 -0.48 -4.73
CA GLN A 82 -8.32 -1.56 -4.48
C GLN A 82 -8.40 -1.93 -3.00
N ASN A 83 -7.27 -2.06 -2.31
CA ASN A 83 -7.24 -2.38 -0.88
C ASN A 83 -7.88 -1.26 -0.04
N MET A 84 -7.57 0.01 -0.33
CA MET A 84 -8.22 1.14 0.35
C MET A 84 -9.74 1.14 0.14
N MET A 85 -10.20 0.93 -1.11
CA MET A 85 -11.62 0.88 -1.42
C MET A 85 -12.32 -0.30 -0.72
N SER A 86 -11.67 -1.46 -0.67
CA SER A 86 -12.21 -2.66 -0.01
C SER A 86 -12.35 -2.44 1.50
N ASN A 87 -11.31 -1.94 2.17
CA ASN A 87 -11.34 -1.63 3.60
C ASN A 87 -12.42 -0.59 3.92
N MET A 88 -12.54 0.46 3.11
CA MET A 88 -13.58 1.48 3.29
C MET A 88 -14.98 0.88 3.13
N MET A 89 -15.17 -0.03 2.17
CA MET A 89 -16.44 -0.74 1.98
C MET A 89 -16.75 -1.67 3.16
N GLU A 90 -15.75 -2.34 3.74
CA GLU A 90 -15.93 -3.17 4.92
C GLU A 90 -16.36 -2.37 6.15
N VAL A 91 -15.74 -1.22 6.40
CA VAL A 91 -16.15 -0.32 7.47
C VAL A 91 -17.60 0.15 7.23
N ALA A 92 -17.90 0.60 6.01
CA ALA A 92 -19.24 1.06 5.65
C ALA A 92 -20.31 -0.02 5.83
N LYS A 93 -20.01 -1.32 5.61
CA LYS A 93 -20.98 -2.41 5.85
C LYS A 93 -21.51 -2.45 7.29
N SER A 94 -20.67 -2.07 8.26
CA SER A 94 -21.04 -2.06 9.69
C SER A 94 -21.64 -0.72 10.15
N ASP A 95 -21.46 0.35 9.38
CA ASP A 95 -21.99 1.68 9.67
C ASP A 95 -23.13 2.02 8.71
N THR A 96 -24.37 1.80 9.18
CA THR A 96 -25.60 2.06 8.42
C THR A 96 -25.69 3.51 7.92
N SER A 97 -25.15 4.48 8.67
CA SER A 97 -25.18 5.89 8.26
C SER A 97 -24.24 6.14 7.09
N MET A 98 -23.04 5.58 7.14
CA MET A 98 -22.05 5.65 6.08
C MET A 98 -22.55 4.90 4.83
N MET A 99 -23.09 3.69 4.99
CA MET A 99 -23.65 2.93 3.87
C MET A 99 -24.85 3.63 3.23
N SER A 100 -25.76 4.19 4.03
CA SER A 100 -26.91 4.95 3.52
C SER A 100 -26.46 6.19 2.74
N SER A 101 -25.48 6.94 3.27
CA SER A 101 -24.89 8.08 2.58
C SER A 101 -24.23 7.68 1.26
N MET A 102 -23.43 6.61 1.27
CA MET A 102 -22.76 6.06 0.09
C MET A 102 -23.77 5.64 -0.98
N CYS A 103 -24.82 4.89 -0.62
CA CYS A 103 -25.90 4.50 -1.53
C CYS A 103 -26.62 5.72 -2.12
N LYS A 104 -26.91 6.73 -1.30
CA LYS A 104 -27.53 7.99 -1.77
C LYS A 104 -26.63 8.73 -2.76
N SER A 105 -25.34 8.85 -2.48
CA SER A 105 -24.38 9.49 -3.39
C SER A 105 -24.25 8.73 -4.71
N MET A 106 -24.27 7.38 -4.68
CA MET A 106 -24.28 6.56 -5.89
C MET A 106 -25.55 6.75 -6.71
N MET A 107 -26.73 6.68 -6.08
CA MET A 107 -28.03 6.86 -6.76
C MET A 107 -28.24 8.29 -7.26
N GLY A 108 -27.66 9.29 -6.58
CA GLY A 108 -27.68 10.69 -7.00
C GLY A 108 -26.68 11.02 -8.11
N ASN A 109 -25.77 10.11 -8.46
CA ASN A 109 -24.81 10.34 -9.54
C ASN A 109 -25.42 9.93 -10.89
N GLN A 110 -25.87 10.93 -11.64
CA GLN A 110 -26.54 10.75 -12.92
C GLN A 110 -25.69 9.96 -13.95
N GLN A 111 -24.38 10.25 -14.03
CA GLN A 111 -23.49 9.55 -14.96
C GLN A 111 -23.40 8.06 -14.64
N MET A 112 -23.40 7.71 -13.34
CA MET A 112 -23.38 6.32 -12.89
C MET A 112 -24.71 5.62 -13.19
N MET A 113 -25.84 6.29 -12.93
CA MET A 113 -27.17 5.77 -13.25
C MET A 113 -27.34 5.56 -14.76
N ASP A 114 -26.89 6.51 -15.58
CA ASP A 114 -26.95 6.40 -17.04
C ASP A 114 -26.10 5.23 -17.56
N MET A 115 -24.93 4.98 -16.97
CA MET A 115 -24.12 3.80 -17.29
C MET A 115 -24.83 2.50 -16.89
N MET A 116 -25.43 2.46 -15.70
CA MET A 116 -26.16 1.29 -15.21
C MET A 116 -27.37 0.97 -16.09
N GLN A 117 -28.12 1.99 -16.52
CA GLN A 117 -29.22 1.84 -17.48
C GLN A 117 -28.72 1.33 -18.84
N LYS A 118 -27.61 1.86 -19.35
CA LYS A 118 -26.99 1.39 -20.61
C LYS A 118 -26.51 -0.06 -20.53
N MET A 119 -26.05 -0.54 -19.38
CA MET A 119 -25.71 -1.96 -19.19
C MET A 119 -26.96 -2.84 -19.09
N ASN A 120 -27.98 -2.40 -18.35
CA ASN A 120 -29.21 -3.17 -18.16
C ASN A 120 -30.04 -3.27 -19.46
N GLY A 121 -30.02 -2.23 -20.28
CA GLY A 121 -30.66 -2.21 -21.61
C GLY A 121 -29.93 -3.01 -22.69
N LYS A 122 -28.66 -3.39 -22.47
CA LYS A 122 -27.92 -4.28 -23.40
C LYS A 122 -28.17 -5.77 -23.14
N ASN A 123 -28.76 -6.13 -21.99
CA ASN A 123 -29.05 -7.52 -21.63
C ASN A 123 -30.33 -8.07 -22.27
N THR A 124 -31.14 -7.25 -22.97
CA THR A 124 -32.34 -7.69 -23.69
C THR A 124 -32.04 -8.48 -24.97
N ASP A 125 -30.80 -8.45 -25.48
CA ASP A 125 -30.40 -9.20 -26.69
C ASP A 125 -29.84 -10.61 -26.43
N MET A 126 -29.73 -11.04 -25.15
CA MET A 126 -29.30 -12.42 -24.83
C MET A 126 -30.36 -13.49 -25.11
N LYS A 127 -31.63 -13.12 -25.37
CA LYS A 127 -32.70 -14.07 -25.75
C LYS A 127 -32.60 -14.61 -27.18
N LYS A 128 -31.57 -14.22 -27.95
CA LYS A 128 -31.32 -14.71 -29.33
C LYS A 128 -30.23 -15.79 -29.45
N MET A 129 -29.76 -16.38 -28.35
CA MET A 129 -28.76 -17.46 -28.38
C MET A 129 -29.31 -18.89 -28.20
N ASP A 130 -30.63 -19.11 -28.21
CA ASP A 130 -31.20 -20.47 -28.07
C ASP A 130 -31.57 -21.17 -29.39
N LYS A 131 -30.98 -20.79 -30.54
CA LYS A 131 -31.34 -21.46 -31.80
C LYS A 131 -30.24 -21.49 -32.87
N LYS A 132 -29.10 -22.11 -32.57
CA LYS A 132 -28.30 -22.81 -33.60
C LYS A 132 -27.23 -23.72 -33.00
N THR A 133 -27.65 -24.91 -32.58
CA THR A 133 -26.75 -26.08 -32.57
C THR A 133 -27.59 -27.24 -33.09
N GLU A 134 -27.93 -27.18 -34.38
CA GLU A 134 -28.40 -28.36 -35.11
C GLU A 134 -27.21 -29.29 -35.27
N ASN A 135 -27.36 -30.46 -34.65
CA ASN A 135 -26.50 -31.62 -34.78
C ASN A 135 -26.16 -31.90 -36.24
N LYS A 136 -24.87 -31.79 -36.58
CA LYS A 136 -24.25 -32.58 -37.64
C LYS A 136 -23.26 -33.52 -36.98
N ASP A 137 -23.76 -34.61 -36.41
CA ASP A 137 -22.94 -35.79 -36.18
C ASP A 137 -23.17 -36.75 -37.35
N GLU A 138 -22.18 -36.75 -38.24
CA GLU A 138 -22.04 -37.68 -39.34
C GLU A 138 -21.87 -39.10 -38.78
N THR A 139 -22.90 -39.91 -38.93
CA THR A 139 -22.82 -41.35 -38.65
C THR A 139 -21.97 -42.02 -39.74
N LYS A 140 -20.67 -42.13 -39.51
CA LYS A 140 -19.85 -43.17 -40.15
C LYS A 140 -20.10 -44.50 -39.44
N SER A 141 -20.94 -45.34 -40.03
CA SER A 141 -20.98 -46.77 -39.74
C SER A 141 -21.25 -47.52 -41.04
N HIS A 142 -20.18 -48.04 -41.66
CA HIS A 142 -20.26 -49.16 -42.59
C HIS A 142 -19.47 -50.31 -41.97
N HIS A 143 -20.19 -51.21 -41.32
CA HIS A 143 -19.99 -52.64 -41.42
C HIS A 143 -21.34 -53.34 -41.31
#